data_AF-A0A948PW54-F1
#
_entry.id   AF-A0A948PW54-F1
#
_cell.length_a   1.000
_cell.length_b   1.000
_cell.length_c   1.000
_cell.angle_alpha   90.00
_cell.angle_beta   90.00
_cell.angle_gamma   90.00
#
_symmetry.space_group_name_H-M   'P 1'
#
loop_
_entity.id
_entity.type
_entity.pdbx_description
1 polymer ?
#
loop_
_entity_poly.entity_id
_entity_poly.type
_entity_poly.pdbx_seq_one_letter_code
_entity_poly.pdbx_strand_id
1 'polypeptide(L)' 'GEPLKGDLAGLFKLRVFNYRVVYAKTKEGVLVLRIRHRKNAYR' A
#
# COMPACT_ATOMS: atom_id res chain seq x y z
N GLY A 1 -4.73 -5.47 5.59
CA GLY A 1 -4.43 -4.24 4.83
C GLY A 1 -5.60 -3.30 4.97
N GLU A 2 -5.34 -2.00 5.10
CA GLU A 2 -6.38 -0.96 5.20
C GLU A 2 -6.64 -0.39 3.79
N PRO A 3 -7.90 -0.25 3.35
CA PRO A 3 -8.20 0.44 2.11
C PRO A 3 -7.84 1.92 2.23
N LEU A 4 -7.25 2.47 1.17
CA LEU A 4 -6.97 3.90 1.07
C LEU A 4 -8.21 4.65 0.58
N LYS A 5 -8.27 5.96 0.86
CA LYS A 5 -9.36 6.87 0.49
C LYS A 5 -8.84 7.99 -0.43
N GLY A 6 -9.75 8.74 -1.04
CA GLY A 6 -9.42 9.83 -1.97
C GLY A 6 -8.93 9.30 -3.32
N ASP A 7 -7.94 9.96 -3.93
CA ASP A 7 -7.40 9.59 -5.25
C ASP A 7 -6.77 8.18 -5.31
N LEU A 8 -6.50 7.59 -4.15
CA LEU A 8 -5.97 6.23 -4.02
C LEU A 8 -7.05 5.21 -3.63
N ALA A 9 -8.33 5.56 -3.74
CA ALA A 9 -9.43 4.62 -3.50
C ALA A 9 -9.30 3.38 -4.39
N GLY A 10 -9.46 2.19 -3.80
CA GLY A 10 -9.24 0.91 -4.47
C GLY A 10 -7.85 0.31 -4.26
N LEU A 11 -6.89 1.09 -3.74
CA LEU A 11 -5.61 0.58 -3.26
C LEU A 11 -5.66 0.24 -1.78
N PHE A 12 -4.74 -0.61 -1.37
CA PHE A 12 -4.60 -1.08 0.00
C PHE A 12 -3.23 -0.76 0.54
N LYS A 13 -3.17 -0.48 1.84
CA LYS A 13 -1.94 -0.30 2.61
C LYS A 13 -1.74 -1.46 3.56
N LEU A 14 -0.55 -2.06 3.55
CA LEU A 14 -0.12 -3.04 4.54
C LEU A 14 1.04 -2.47 5.36
N ARG A 15 0.95 -2.62 6.68
CA ARG A 15 2.05 -2.32 7.61
C ARG A 15 2.82 -3.60 7.88
N VAL A 16 4.12 -3.60 7.60
CA VAL A 16 5.04 -4.69 7.93
C VAL A 16 6.20 -4.10 8.71
N PHE A 17 6.20 -4.26 10.03
CA PHE A 17 7.14 -3.61 10.95
C PHE A 17 7.27 -2.10 10.68
N ASN A 18 8.40 -1.70 10.08
CA ASN A 18 8.77 -0.34 9.76
C ASN A 18 8.54 0.03 8.31
N TYR A 19 7.88 -0.83 7.53
CA TYR A 19 7.56 -0.60 6.13
C TYR A 19 6.06 -0.46 5.93
N ARG A 20 5.72 0.37 4.95
CA ARG A 20 4.38 0.55 4.41
C ARG A 20 4.41 0.09 2.95
N VAL A 21 3.53 -0.85 2.65
CA VAL A 21 3.35 -1.41 1.31
C VAL A 21 2.02 -0.90 0.76
N VAL A 22 2.04 -0.31 -0.43
CA VAL A 22 0.84 0.03 -1.18
C VAL A 22 0.67 -1.00 -2.29
N TYR A 23 -0.52 -1.60 -2.35
CA TYR A 23 -0.81 -2.69 -3.28
C TYR A 23 -2.24 -2.62 -3.79
N ALA A 24 -2.48 -3.21 -4.97
CA ALA A 24 -3.79 -3.45 -5.53
C ALA A 24 -4.10 -4.95 -5.51
N LYS A 25 -5.38 -5.30 -5.34
CA LYS A 25 -5.85 -6.68 -5.54
C LYS A 25 -6.45 -6.78 -6.94
N THR A 26 -5.99 -7.74 -7.74
CA THR A 26 -6.58 -8.09 -9.03
C THR A 26 -7.30 -9.43 -8.93
N LYS A 27 -7.94 -9.88 -10.01
CA LYS A 27 -8.56 -11.21 -10.03
C LYS A 27 -7.53 -12.33 -9.97
N GLU A 28 -6.34 -12.09 -10.55
CA GLU A 28 -5.26 -13.08 -10.61
C GLU A 28 -4.30 -13.02 -9.41
N GLY A 29 -4.35 -11.96 -8.58
CA GLY A 29 -3.48 -11.87 -7.42
C GLY A 29 -3.31 -10.47 -6.83
N VAL A 30 -2.07 -10.15 -6.45
CA VAL A 30 -1.73 -8.90 -5.76
C VAL A 30 -0.60 -8.18 -6.50
N LEU A 31 -0.86 -6.95 -6.95
CA LEU A 31 0.14 -6.09 -7.55
C LEU A 31 0.70 -5.13 -6.49
N VAL A 32 1.98 -5.27 -6.16
CA VAL A 32 2.67 -4.35 -5.25
C VAL A 32 3.18 -3.14 -6.02
N LEU A 33 2.65 -1.96 -5.68
CA LEU A 33 2.97 -0.72 -6.39
C LEU A 33 4.17 0.00 -5.76
N ARG A 34 4.26 -0.05 -4.42
CA ARG A 34 5.32 0.67 -3.70
C ARG A 34 5.58 0.07 -2.33
N ILE A 35 6.86 0.00 -1.96
CA ILE A 35 7.32 -0.33 -0.61
C ILE A 35 8.17 0.83 -0.11
N ARG A 36 7.82 1.42 1.04
CA ARG A 36 8.58 2.51 1.64
C ARG A 36 8.77 2.27 3.13
N HIS A 37 9.95 2.60 3.63
CA HIS A 37 10.19 2.66 5.07
C HIS A 37 9.34 3.77 5.71
N ARG A 38 8.94 3.61 6.97
CA ARG A 38 8.00 4.50 7.69
C ARG A 38 8.44 5.96 7.71
N LYS A 39 9.77 6.18 7.71
CA LYS A 39 10.39 7.52 7.72
C LYS A 39 10.31 8.22 6.35
N ASN A 40 10.17 7.46 5.27
CA ASN A 40 10.22 7.95 3.89
C ASN A 40 8.87 7.79 3.16
N ALA A 41 7.81 7.42 3.88
CA ALA A 41 6.49 7.19 3.30
C ALA A 41 5.65 8.48 3.17
N TYR A 42 6.04 9.55 3.88
CA TYR A 42 5.36 10.86 3.89
C TYR A 42 6.28 12.01 3.44
N ARG A 43 7.45 11.68 2.87
CA ARG A 43 8.36 12.63 2.23
C ARG A 43 8.36 12.40 0.73
#